data_AF-A0A2V6HB82-F1
#
_entry.id   AF-A0A2V6HB82-F1
#
_cell.length_a   1.000
_cell.length_b   1.000
_cell.length_c   1.000
_cell.angle_alpha   90.00
_cell.angle_beta   90.00
_cell.angle_gamma   90.00
#
_symmetry.space_group_name_H-M   'P 1'
#
loop_
_entity.id
_entity.type
_entity.pdbx_description
1 polymer ?
#
loop_
_entity_poly.entity_id
_entity_poly.type
_entity_poly.pdbx_seq_one_letter_code
_entity_poly.pdbx_strand_id
1 'polypeptide(L)'
;MNYIATIGLEVHVQLKTRSKMFCASPVEFGAEPNTHTCPVCLGLPGALPVMNQEALRMTVLTGLMLGCDIAAVSKFDRKNYFYPDMPKNYQISQYDMPLCTNGSVPLHDLAYPKDAQKNIVTHDKEVHLVRIHLEEDVAKSFHFENSTGIDFNRAGTPLMEIVTQPEINSPEEAFAFLSGLRQILIYGAVSDADMEKGQLRCDCNVSVRPEHQTELGAKIELKNLNSISGVRRAL
;
A
#
# COMPACT_ATOMS: atom_id res chain seq x y z
N MET A 1 -8.77 -29.23 18.15
CA MET A 1 -7.81 -28.18 18.54
C MET A 1 -8.23 -26.92 17.81
N ASN A 2 -8.47 -25.83 18.54
CA ASN A 2 -8.84 -24.55 17.96
C ASN A 2 -7.59 -23.74 17.65
N TYR A 3 -7.59 -23.06 16.52
CA TYR A 3 -6.51 -22.20 16.06
C TYR A 3 -7.03 -20.79 15.84
N ILE A 4 -6.18 -19.80 16.10
CA ILE A 4 -6.42 -18.39 15.86
C ILE A 4 -5.52 -17.94 14.72
N ALA A 5 -6.11 -17.31 13.70
CA ALA A 5 -5.38 -16.59 12.68
C ALA A 5 -5.08 -15.17 13.18
N THR A 6 -3.89 -14.68 12.87
CA THR A 6 -3.46 -13.32 13.15
C THR A 6 -2.87 -12.75 11.88
N ILE A 7 -3.54 -11.71 11.37
CA ILE A 7 -3.31 -11.17 10.03
C ILE A 7 -2.96 -9.69 10.16
N GLY A 8 -1.92 -9.27 9.44
CA GLY A 8 -1.56 -7.88 9.20
C GLY A 8 -1.49 -7.62 7.70
N LEU A 9 -1.86 -6.41 7.28
CA LEU A 9 -1.91 -6.03 5.87
C LEU A 9 -0.93 -4.89 5.60
N GLU A 10 -0.29 -4.96 4.44
CA GLU A 10 0.56 -3.91 3.86
C GLU A 10 -0.09 -3.43 2.56
N VAL A 11 -0.76 -2.28 2.63
CA VAL A 11 -1.56 -1.74 1.52
C VAL A 11 -0.80 -0.62 0.84
N HIS A 12 -0.48 -0.79 -0.44
CA HIS A 12 0.16 0.25 -1.25
C HIS A 12 -0.90 0.95 -2.11
N VAL A 13 -1.04 2.26 -1.91
CA VAL A 13 -2.02 3.11 -2.58
C VAL A 13 -1.30 4.08 -3.52
N GLN A 14 -1.65 4.06 -4.80
CA GLN A 14 -1.19 5.04 -5.76
C GLN A 14 -1.98 6.35 -5.59
N LEU A 15 -1.27 7.45 -5.31
CA LEU A 15 -1.91 8.76 -5.12
C LEU A 15 -2.31 9.39 -6.46
N LYS A 16 -3.48 10.02 -6.51
CA LYS A 16 -4.06 10.67 -7.70
C LYS A 16 -3.45 12.05 -7.97
N THR A 17 -2.13 12.08 -8.07
CA THR A 17 -1.36 13.30 -8.38
C THR A 17 -1.15 13.44 -9.89
N ARG A 18 -0.87 14.66 -10.36
CA ARG A 18 -0.58 14.93 -11.79
C ARG A 18 0.85 14.58 -12.19
N SER A 19 1.80 14.72 -11.27
CA SER A 19 3.23 14.48 -11.49
C SER A 19 3.78 13.46 -10.51
N LYS A 20 4.91 12.87 -10.85
CA LYS A 20 5.62 11.88 -10.02
C LYS A 20 6.04 12.43 -8.65
N MET A 21 6.50 11.53 -7.79
CA MET A 21 6.84 11.81 -6.38
C MET A 21 8.06 12.71 -6.24
N PHE A 22 9.04 12.52 -7.12
CA PHE A 22 10.34 13.18 -7.04
C PHE A 22 10.73 13.96 -8.31
N CYS A 23 9.83 14.05 -9.30
CA CYS A 23 10.05 14.79 -10.53
C CYS A 23 8.73 15.24 -11.18
N ALA A 24 8.83 16.08 -12.21
CA ALA A 24 7.68 16.67 -12.90
C ALA A 24 7.05 15.79 -14.00
N SER A 25 7.60 14.60 -14.28
CA SER A 25 7.02 13.69 -15.28
C SER A 25 5.57 13.31 -14.89
N PRO A 26 4.66 13.16 -15.86
CA PRO A 26 3.26 12.92 -15.59
C PRO A 26 2.99 11.52 -15.02
N VAL A 27 1.92 11.40 -14.24
CA VAL A 27 1.35 10.12 -13.77
C VAL A 27 0.07 9.88 -14.58
N GLU A 28 0.14 8.96 -15.53
CA GLU A 28 -0.98 8.62 -16.41
C GLU A 28 -0.92 7.14 -16.78
N PHE A 29 -2.10 6.53 -16.93
CA PHE A 29 -2.23 5.12 -17.30
C PHE A 29 -2.34 4.98 -18.82
N GLY A 30 -1.64 4.00 -19.39
CA GLY A 30 -1.79 3.63 -20.82
C GLY A 30 -0.95 4.45 -21.80
N ALA A 31 0.03 5.23 -21.33
CA ALA A 31 1.00 5.88 -22.21
C ALA A 31 1.93 4.87 -22.92
N GLU A 32 2.48 5.27 -24.06
CA GLU A 32 3.51 4.49 -24.77
C GLU A 32 4.73 4.26 -23.87
N PRO A 33 5.38 3.08 -23.92
CA PRO A 33 6.48 2.73 -23.01
C PRO A 33 7.59 3.78 -22.98
N ASN A 34 8.05 4.12 -21.77
CA ASN A 34 9.16 5.04 -21.50
C ASN A 34 8.97 6.50 -21.98
N THR A 35 7.76 6.93 -22.31
CA THR A 35 7.48 8.33 -22.72
C THR A 35 7.31 9.30 -21.55
N HIS A 36 6.87 8.82 -20.39
CA HIS A 36 6.65 9.61 -19.18
C HIS A 36 7.86 9.53 -18.23
N THR A 37 9.04 9.80 -18.78
CA THR A 37 10.31 9.64 -18.07
C THR A 37 11.16 10.91 -18.10
N CYS A 38 12.14 11.01 -17.21
CA CYS A 38 13.13 12.08 -17.15
C CYS A 38 14.38 11.58 -16.41
N PRO A 39 15.49 12.36 -16.37
CA PRO A 39 16.72 11.93 -15.70
C PRO A 39 16.55 11.48 -14.26
N VAL A 40 15.62 12.10 -13.50
CA VAL A 40 15.39 11.76 -12.09
C VAL A 40 14.75 10.37 -11.93
N CYS A 41 13.63 10.11 -12.61
CA CYS A 41 12.95 8.82 -12.46
C CYS A 41 13.68 7.68 -13.19
N LEU A 42 14.58 8.00 -14.12
CA LEU A 42 15.50 7.04 -14.75
C LEU A 42 16.80 6.83 -13.96
N GLY A 43 16.98 7.52 -12.82
CA GLY A 43 18.18 7.37 -12.00
C GLY A 43 19.48 7.75 -12.70
N LEU A 44 19.44 8.71 -13.65
CA LEU A 44 20.63 9.12 -14.39
C LEU A 44 21.63 9.87 -13.48
N PRO A 45 22.95 9.78 -13.78
CA PRO A 45 23.97 10.46 -13.00
C PRO A 45 23.73 11.98 -12.91
N GLY A 46 23.81 12.52 -11.68
CA GLY A 46 23.64 13.94 -11.41
C GLY A 46 22.19 14.41 -11.22
N ALA A 47 21.19 13.56 -11.44
CA ALA A 47 19.79 13.91 -11.19
C ALA A 47 19.45 13.88 -9.69
N LEU A 48 18.64 14.84 -9.22
CA LEU A 48 18.26 14.99 -7.81
C LEU A 48 16.74 14.94 -7.61
N PRO A 49 16.24 14.30 -6.54
CA PRO A 49 14.82 14.22 -6.25
C PRO A 49 14.27 15.54 -5.68
N VAL A 50 13.08 15.95 -6.13
CA VAL A 50 12.31 17.07 -5.54
C VAL A 50 10.92 16.58 -5.19
N MET A 51 10.60 16.61 -3.89
CA MET A 51 9.35 16.05 -3.36
C MET A 51 8.10 16.75 -3.92
N ASN A 52 7.08 15.96 -4.23
CA ASN A 52 5.77 16.41 -4.63
C ASN A 52 4.93 16.87 -3.41
N GLN A 53 4.61 18.16 -3.36
CA GLN A 53 3.82 18.75 -2.27
C GLN A 53 2.39 18.21 -2.19
N GLU A 54 1.77 17.89 -3.33
CA GLU A 54 0.40 17.38 -3.35
C GLU A 54 0.34 15.95 -2.81
N ALA A 55 1.36 15.14 -3.08
CA ALA A 55 1.49 13.81 -2.48
C ALA A 55 1.56 13.90 -0.93
N LEU A 56 2.34 14.84 -0.39
CA LEU A 56 2.37 15.12 1.06
C LEU A 56 0.98 15.49 1.59
N ARG A 57 0.32 16.44 0.93
CA ARG A 57 -1.01 16.93 1.34
C ARG A 57 -2.04 15.79 1.37
N MET A 58 -2.04 14.93 0.36
CA MET A 58 -2.95 13.78 0.25
C MET A 58 -2.68 12.71 1.32
N THR A 59 -1.41 12.43 1.63
CA THR A 59 -1.07 11.48 2.71
C THR A 59 -1.46 12.01 4.08
N VAL A 60 -1.18 13.29 4.37
CA VAL A 60 -1.63 13.93 5.62
C VAL A 60 -3.15 13.93 5.73
N LEU A 61 -3.86 14.26 4.65
CA LEU A 61 -5.33 14.17 4.60
C LEU A 61 -5.82 12.75 4.91
N THR A 62 -5.18 11.73 4.35
CA THR A 62 -5.51 10.33 4.65
C THR A 62 -5.29 10.01 6.13
N GLY A 63 -4.15 10.42 6.69
CA GLY A 63 -3.86 10.28 8.12
C GLY A 63 -4.95 10.89 8.98
N LEU A 64 -5.37 12.13 8.69
CA LEU A 64 -6.44 12.81 9.42
C LEU A 64 -7.80 12.10 9.30
N MET A 65 -8.16 11.61 8.10
CA MET A 65 -9.41 10.84 7.91
C MET A 65 -9.41 9.51 8.69
N LEU A 66 -8.23 8.94 8.93
CA LEU A 66 -8.03 7.70 9.68
C LEU A 66 -7.67 7.94 11.16
N GLY A 67 -7.79 9.18 11.64
CA GLY A 67 -7.52 9.54 13.04
C GLY A 67 -6.05 9.40 13.47
N CYS A 68 -5.10 9.45 12.53
CA CYS A 68 -3.68 9.34 12.83
C CYS A 68 -3.11 10.61 13.49
N ASP A 69 -2.07 10.41 14.31
CA ASP A 69 -1.12 11.45 14.67
C ASP A 69 -0.23 11.79 13.48
N ILE A 70 -0.11 13.09 13.16
CA ILE A 70 0.73 13.57 12.06
C ILE A 70 2.08 14.03 12.60
N ALA A 71 3.16 13.49 12.04
CA ALA A 71 4.51 13.84 12.46
C ALA A 71 4.85 15.30 12.13
N ALA A 72 5.30 16.06 13.13
CA ALA A 72 5.79 17.43 12.92
C ALA A 72 7.08 17.48 12.08
N VAL A 73 7.89 16.42 12.17
CA VAL A 73 9.11 16.22 11.39
C VAL A 73 9.10 14.80 10.85
N SER A 74 9.36 14.66 9.56
CA SER A 74 9.47 13.38 8.88
C SER A 74 10.59 13.46 7.84
N LYS A 75 11.19 12.32 7.50
CA LYS A 75 12.30 12.24 6.55
C LYS A 75 12.09 11.11 5.54
N PHE A 76 12.82 11.18 4.43
CA PHE A 76 12.93 10.11 3.47
C PHE A 76 14.25 9.35 3.65
N ASP A 77 14.19 8.06 3.38
CA ASP A 77 15.26 7.09 3.52
C ASP A 77 15.41 6.29 2.22
N ARG A 78 16.60 5.71 2.02
CA ARG A 78 16.88 4.86 0.85
C ARG A 78 16.78 3.39 1.24
N LYS A 79 15.79 2.69 0.69
CA LYS A 79 15.66 1.24 0.77
C LYS A 79 16.44 0.62 -0.40
N ASN A 80 17.67 0.17 -0.13
CA ASN A 80 18.61 -0.27 -1.17
C ASN A 80 18.37 -1.72 -1.59
N TYR A 81 18.26 -1.97 -2.90
CA TYR A 81 18.16 -3.31 -3.50
C TYR A 81 18.40 -3.23 -5.02
N PHE A 82 18.87 -4.32 -5.60
CA PHE A 82 19.11 -4.41 -7.04
C PHE A 82 17.95 -5.14 -7.72
N TYR A 83 17.24 -4.44 -8.59
CA TYR A 83 16.25 -5.04 -9.48
C TYR A 83 16.06 -4.19 -10.74
N PRO A 84 15.84 -4.78 -11.93
CA PRO A 84 15.76 -4.02 -13.19
C PRO A 84 14.70 -2.90 -13.23
N ASP A 85 13.63 -3.02 -12.43
CA ASP A 85 12.56 -2.02 -12.37
C ASP A 85 12.85 -0.84 -11.42
N MET A 86 13.96 -0.89 -10.67
CA MET A 86 14.39 0.17 -9.77
C MET A 86 15.69 0.80 -10.29
N PRO A 87 15.61 1.86 -11.12
CA PRO A 87 16.76 2.37 -11.87
C PRO A 87 17.85 2.97 -10.99
N LYS A 88 17.52 3.34 -9.76
CA LYS A 88 18.44 3.92 -8.77
C LYS A 88 19.15 2.87 -7.90
N ASN A 89 18.75 1.60 -7.98
CA ASN A 89 19.10 0.54 -7.01
C ASN A 89 18.75 0.87 -5.55
N TYR A 90 17.86 1.84 -5.35
CA TYR A 90 17.20 2.11 -4.09
C TYR A 90 15.86 2.79 -4.34
N GLN A 91 14.87 2.42 -3.55
CA GLN A 91 13.58 3.10 -3.48
C GLN A 91 13.67 4.19 -2.42
N ILE A 92 13.23 5.41 -2.75
CA ILE A 92 13.04 6.46 -1.76
C ILE A 92 11.70 6.20 -1.05
N SER A 93 11.76 5.90 0.25
CA SER A 93 10.63 5.61 1.12
C SER A 93 10.85 6.28 2.48
N GLN A 94 10.15 5.90 3.55
CA GLN A 94 10.41 6.40 4.90
C GLN A 94 10.64 5.21 5.84
N TYR A 95 11.61 5.31 6.74
CA TYR A 95 11.90 4.25 7.68
C TYR A 95 11.43 4.61 9.10
N ASP A 96 12.30 5.11 9.96
CA ASP A 96 12.05 5.34 11.39
C ASP A 96 11.16 6.56 11.70
N MET A 97 10.92 7.45 10.73
CA MET A 97 10.10 8.66 10.92
C MET A 97 8.95 8.75 9.90
N PRO A 98 7.94 7.85 9.95
CA PRO A 98 6.79 7.90 9.05
C PRO A 98 5.96 9.18 9.23
N LEU A 99 5.12 9.48 8.23
CA LEU A 99 4.26 10.67 8.25
C LEU A 99 3.08 10.56 9.23
N CYS A 100 2.46 9.39 9.31
CA CYS A 100 1.29 9.19 10.17
C CYS A 100 1.45 7.92 11.02
N THR A 101 0.97 7.97 12.26
CA THR A 101 0.95 6.85 13.22
C THR A 101 -0.37 6.83 14.00
N ASN A 102 -0.67 5.73 14.70
CA ASN A 102 -1.79 5.66 15.67
C ASN A 102 -3.19 5.93 15.09
N GLY A 103 -3.45 5.59 13.83
CA GLY A 103 -4.80 5.64 13.25
C GLY A 103 -5.52 4.29 13.29
N SER A 104 -6.74 4.25 12.79
CA SER A 104 -7.52 3.02 12.63
C SER A 104 -8.43 3.06 11.41
N VAL A 105 -8.88 1.88 10.96
CA VAL A 105 -9.96 1.74 9.97
C VAL A 105 -11.13 1.01 10.65
N PRO A 106 -12.33 1.60 10.70
CA PRO A 106 -13.51 0.94 11.24
C PRO A 106 -14.04 -0.13 10.27
N LEU A 107 -14.36 -1.31 10.81
CA LEU A 107 -14.97 -2.42 10.09
C LEU A 107 -16.49 -2.34 10.21
N HIS A 108 -17.10 -1.46 9.42
CA HIS A 108 -18.55 -1.37 9.36
C HIS A 108 -19.16 -2.67 8.79
N ASP A 109 -20.31 -3.10 9.32
CA ASP A 109 -20.99 -4.33 8.91
C ASP A 109 -21.20 -4.44 7.39
N LEU A 110 -21.51 -3.32 6.72
CA LEU A 110 -21.74 -3.28 5.27
C LEU A 110 -20.46 -3.48 4.44
N ALA A 111 -19.27 -3.31 5.03
CA ALA A 111 -17.99 -3.55 4.39
C ALA A 111 -17.65 -5.06 4.32
N TYR A 112 -18.25 -5.88 5.19
CA TYR A 112 -18.08 -7.33 5.15
C TYR A 112 -18.68 -7.92 3.87
N PRO A 113 -18.16 -9.06 3.39
CA PRO A 113 -18.74 -9.73 2.24
C PRO A 113 -20.15 -10.22 2.58
N LYS A 114 -21.07 -10.17 1.60
CA LYS A 114 -22.52 -10.37 1.82
C LYS A 114 -22.86 -11.69 2.53
N ASP A 115 -22.11 -12.74 2.27
CA ASP A 115 -22.28 -14.06 2.87
C ASP A 115 -21.83 -14.14 4.34
N ALA A 116 -21.03 -13.18 4.82
CA ALA A 116 -20.55 -13.10 6.19
C ALA A 116 -21.29 -12.06 7.06
N GLN A 117 -22.01 -11.10 6.46
CA GLN A 117 -22.65 -9.98 7.19
C GLN A 117 -23.60 -10.43 8.32
N LYS A 118 -24.23 -11.61 8.19
CA LYS A 118 -25.13 -12.15 9.21
C LYS A 118 -24.41 -12.83 10.39
N ASN A 119 -23.13 -13.13 10.24
CA ASN A 119 -22.33 -13.92 11.17
C ASN A 119 -21.09 -13.13 11.64
N ILE A 120 -21.17 -11.80 11.66
CA ILE A 120 -20.09 -10.95 12.18
C ILE A 120 -19.93 -11.25 13.68
N VAL A 121 -18.70 -11.59 14.07
CA VAL A 121 -18.37 -11.96 15.45
C VAL A 121 -18.22 -10.71 16.34
N THR A 122 -17.63 -9.65 15.80
CA THR A 122 -17.36 -8.40 16.52
C THR A 122 -17.80 -7.23 15.65
N HIS A 123 -18.95 -6.66 15.99
CA HIS A 123 -19.46 -5.45 15.37
C HIS A 123 -18.62 -4.24 15.77
N ASP A 124 -18.56 -3.23 14.88
CA ASP A 124 -17.85 -1.96 15.11
C ASP A 124 -16.38 -2.12 15.52
N LYS A 125 -15.75 -3.23 15.10
CA LYS A 125 -14.32 -3.45 15.32
C LYS A 125 -13.51 -2.40 14.56
N GLU A 126 -12.47 -1.87 15.18
CA GLU A 126 -11.47 -1.05 14.52
C GLU A 126 -10.16 -1.83 14.36
N VAL A 127 -9.53 -1.70 13.18
CA VAL A 127 -8.20 -2.24 12.93
C VAL A 127 -7.20 -1.11 13.01
N HIS A 128 -6.28 -1.18 13.96
CA HIS A 128 -5.29 -0.13 14.17
C HIS A 128 -4.20 -0.18 13.10
N LEU A 129 -3.60 0.98 12.86
CA LEU A 129 -2.50 1.17 11.93
C LEU A 129 -1.19 1.32 12.71
N VAL A 130 -0.16 0.63 12.24
CA VAL A 130 1.21 0.89 12.70
C VAL A 130 1.66 2.24 12.18
N ARG A 131 1.44 2.49 10.88
CA ARG A 131 1.98 3.66 10.18
C ARG A 131 1.36 3.89 8.81
N ILE A 132 1.50 5.11 8.33
CA ILE A 132 1.34 5.50 6.93
C ILE A 132 2.57 6.30 6.51
N HIS A 133 3.20 5.91 5.39
CA HIS A 133 4.35 6.63 4.85
C HIS A 133 4.29 6.79 3.33
N LEU A 134 5.07 7.75 2.84
CA LEU A 134 5.24 8.02 1.41
C LEU A 134 6.43 7.26 0.82
N GLU A 135 6.26 6.81 -0.40
CA GLU A 135 7.35 6.26 -1.20
C GLU A 135 7.11 6.45 -2.71
N GLU A 136 8.06 6.00 -3.52
CA GLU A 136 7.90 5.96 -4.96
C GLU A 136 7.69 4.54 -5.49
N ASP A 137 6.88 4.39 -6.54
CA ASP A 137 6.65 3.12 -7.21
C ASP A 137 7.83 2.70 -8.10
N VAL A 138 7.88 1.41 -8.39
CA VAL A 138 8.82 0.77 -9.30
C VAL A 138 8.31 0.82 -10.75
N ALA A 139 9.21 0.55 -11.71
CA ALA A 139 8.86 0.36 -13.11
C ALA A 139 7.97 -0.89 -13.31
N LYS A 140 7.55 -1.15 -14.55
CA LYS A 140 6.85 -2.39 -14.91
C LYS A 140 7.75 -3.27 -15.77
N SER A 141 7.81 -4.55 -15.41
CA SER A 141 8.51 -5.58 -16.20
C SER A 141 7.53 -6.32 -17.11
N PHE A 142 7.95 -6.53 -18.36
CA PHE A 142 7.26 -7.36 -19.35
C PHE A 142 8.19 -8.48 -19.78
N HIS A 143 7.77 -9.72 -19.58
CA HIS A 143 8.56 -10.89 -19.95
C HIS A 143 8.20 -11.34 -21.36
N PHE A 144 9.20 -11.34 -22.24
CA PHE A 144 9.16 -11.92 -23.57
C PHE A 144 9.90 -13.26 -23.56
N GLU A 145 9.87 -13.98 -24.68
CA GLU A 145 10.43 -15.34 -24.78
C GLU A 145 11.86 -15.46 -24.23
N ASN A 146 12.75 -14.52 -24.60
CA ASN A 146 14.18 -14.58 -24.25
C ASN A 146 14.69 -13.28 -23.59
N SER A 147 13.81 -12.38 -23.17
CA SER A 147 14.22 -11.10 -22.59
C SER A 147 13.13 -10.50 -21.71
N THR A 148 13.51 -9.52 -20.89
CA THR A 148 12.58 -8.70 -20.11
C THR A 148 12.67 -7.26 -20.59
N GLY A 149 11.55 -6.69 -21.03
CA GLY A 149 11.44 -5.25 -21.28
C GLY A 149 11.00 -4.52 -20.01
N ILE A 150 11.57 -3.35 -19.78
CA ILE A 150 11.25 -2.50 -18.63
C ILE A 150 10.62 -1.20 -19.14
N ASP A 151 9.45 -0.88 -18.59
CA ASP A 151 8.77 0.40 -18.80
C ASP A 151 8.81 1.24 -17.53
N PHE A 152 9.60 2.31 -17.57
CA PHE A 152 9.82 3.27 -16.48
C PHE A 152 8.74 4.36 -16.39
N ASN A 153 7.67 4.30 -17.18
CA ASN A 153 6.53 5.22 -17.06
C ASN A 153 5.98 5.27 -15.64
N ARG A 154 5.87 4.11 -14.97
CA ARG A 154 5.38 4.04 -13.58
C ARG A 154 6.44 4.38 -12.53
N ALA A 155 7.72 4.17 -12.82
CA ALA A 155 8.80 4.40 -11.86
C ALA A 155 8.79 5.85 -11.36
N GLY A 156 8.76 6.04 -10.05
CA GLY A 156 8.67 7.37 -9.43
C GLY A 156 7.24 7.82 -9.11
N THR A 157 6.20 7.06 -9.45
CA THR A 157 4.80 7.42 -9.12
C THR A 157 4.61 7.48 -7.60
N PRO A 158 3.88 8.46 -7.03
CA PRO A 158 3.70 8.54 -5.59
C PRO A 158 2.87 7.38 -5.06
N LEU A 159 3.43 6.68 -4.08
CA LEU A 159 2.74 5.66 -3.30
C LEU A 159 2.63 6.10 -1.85
N MET A 160 1.54 5.69 -1.24
CA MET A 160 1.34 5.70 0.18
C MET A 160 1.20 4.26 0.65
N GLU A 161 2.08 3.83 1.54
CA GLU A 161 2.02 2.52 2.17
C GLU A 161 1.31 2.64 3.52
N ILE A 162 0.29 1.84 3.73
CA ILE A 162 -0.52 1.77 4.96
C ILE A 162 -0.31 0.39 5.57
N VAL A 163 0.21 0.35 6.80
CA VAL A 163 0.55 -0.90 7.48
C VAL A 163 -0.34 -1.06 8.70
N THR A 164 -1.04 -2.20 8.80
CA THR A 164 -1.92 -2.49 9.93
C THR A 164 -1.16 -3.14 11.09
N GLN A 165 -1.71 -3.01 12.29
CA GLN A 165 -1.41 -3.93 13.38
C GLN A 165 -1.88 -5.34 13.02
N PRO A 166 -1.27 -6.40 13.59
CA PRO A 166 -1.68 -7.78 13.36
C PRO A 166 -2.92 -8.13 14.20
N GLU A 167 -4.05 -7.47 13.95
CA GLU A 167 -5.28 -7.58 14.75
C GLU A 167 -6.45 -8.16 13.96
N ILE A 168 -6.26 -8.46 12.68
CA ILE A 168 -7.27 -9.09 11.83
C ILE A 168 -7.27 -10.60 12.11
N ASN A 169 -8.45 -11.15 12.39
CA ASN A 169 -8.62 -12.53 12.85
C ASN A 169 -9.31 -13.44 11.83
N SER A 170 -9.83 -12.89 10.73
CA SER A 170 -10.49 -13.68 9.68
C SER A 170 -10.29 -13.08 8.28
N PRO A 171 -10.42 -13.89 7.22
CA PRO A 171 -10.44 -13.40 5.84
C PRO A 171 -11.58 -12.40 5.58
N GLU A 172 -12.73 -12.56 6.25
CA GLU A 172 -13.87 -11.66 6.18
C GLU A 172 -13.55 -10.27 6.75
N GLU A 173 -12.81 -10.20 7.86
CA GLU A 173 -12.34 -8.93 8.43
C GLU A 173 -11.31 -8.26 7.50
N ALA A 174 -10.39 -9.02 6.88
CA ALA A 174 -9.46 -8.48 5.89
C ALA A 174 -10.20 -7.88 4.67
N PHE A 175 -11.25 -8.55 4.21
CA PHE A 175 -12.13 -8.03 3.15
C PHE A 175 -12.81 -6.72 3.58
N ALA A 176 -13.36 -6.69 4.80
CA ALA A 176 -14.02 -5.50 5.34
C ALA A 176 -13.04 -4.32 5.47
N PHE A 177 -11.83 -4.57 5.98
CA PHE A 177 -10.78 -3.57 6.12
C PHE A 177 -10.44 -2.92 4.77
N LEU A 178 -10.12 -3.75 3.77
CA LEU A 178 -9.74 -3.26 2.44
C LEU A 178 -10.90 -2.52 1.76
N SER A 179 -12.14 -2.98 1.97
CA SER A 179 -13.33 -2.33 1.41
C SER A 179 -13.57 -0.96 2.06
N GLY A 180 -13.48 -0.87 3.39
CA GLY A 180 -13.61 0.38 4.14
C GLY A 180 -12.50 1.38 3.80
N LEU A 181 -11.24 0.93 3.81
CA LEU A 181 -10.10 1.75 3.44
C LEU A 181 -10.24 2.29 2.00
N ARG A 182 -10.59 1.41 1.04
CA ARG A 182 -10.84 1.82 -0.35
C ARG A 182 -11.93 2.89 -0.45
N GLN A 183 -13.01 2.74 0.30
CA GLN A 183 -14.08 3.74 0.31
C GLN A 183 -13.59 5.09 0.86
N ILE A 184 -12.86 5.10 1.98
CA ILE A 184 -12.28 6.31 2.57
C ILE A 184 -11.36 7.02 1.57
N LEU A 185 -10.48 6.27 0.89
CA LEU A 185 -9.55 6.83 -0.11
C LEU A 185 -10.25 7.48 -1.30
N ILE A 186 -11.32 6.84 -1.81
CA ILE A 186 -12.13 7.35 -2.93
C ILE A 186 -12.91 8.60 -2.51
N TYR A 187 -13.59 8.56 -1.35
CA TYR A 187 -14.37 9.68 -0.85
C TYR A 187 -13.49 10.88 -0.47
N GLY A 188 -12.28 10.62 0.02
CA GLY A 188 -11.26 11.66 0.26
C GLY A 188 -10.60 12.19 -1.00
N ALA A 189 -10.94 11.66 -2.18
CA ALA A 189 -10.34 11.99 -3.48
C ALA A 189 -8.80 11.85 -3.52
N VAL A 190 -8.26 10.92 -2.74
CA VAL A 190 -6.81 10.67 -2.63
C VAL A 190 -6.33 9.68 -3.69
N SER A 191 -7.16 8.69 -4.02
CA SER A 191 -6.87 7.67 -5.02
C SER A 191 -8.18 7.19 -5.64
N ASP A 192 -8.13 6.80 -6.92
CA ASP A 192 -9.23 6.02 -7.52
C ASP A 192 -9.25 4.57 -7.00
N ALA A 193 -8.17 4.14 -6.33
CA ALA A 193 -8.03 2.85 -5.64
C ALA A 193 -8.54 1.65 -6.46
N ASP A 194 -8.26 1.69 -7.76
CA ASP A 194 -8.61 0.65 -8.71
C ASP A 194 -7.52 -0.44 -8.72
N MET A 195 -7.84 -1.61 -8.16
CA MET A 195 -6.91 -2.73 -8.07
C MET A 195 -6.59 -3.34 -9.44
N GLU A 196 -7.49 -3.27 -10.42
CA GLU A 196 -7.23 -3.78 -11.77
C GLU A 196 -6.17 -2.94 -12.49
N LYS A 197 -6.15 -1.63 -12.19
CA LYS A 197 -5.10 -0.70 -12.65
C LYS A 197 -3.86 -0.69 -11.76
N GLY A 198 -3.83 -1.50 -10.70
CA GLY A 198 -2.72 -1.56 -9.74
C GLY A 198 -2.59 -0.34 -8.82
N GLN A 199 -3.64 0.49 -8.73
CA GLN A 199 -3.65 1.69 -7.89
C GLN A 199 -3.88 1.39 -6.41
N LEU A 200 -4.33 0.18 -6.09
CA LEU A 200 -4.40 -0.36 -4.75
C LEU A 200 -3.85 -1.79 -4.80
N ARG A 201 -2.80 -2.06 -4.04
CA ARG A 201 -2.16 -3.37 -3.91
C ARG A 201 -2.11 -3.76 -2.43
N CYS A 202 -2.18 -5.05 -2.14
CA CYS A 202 -2.09 -5.55 -0.78
C CYS A 202 -1.16 -6.74 -0.73
N ASP A 203 -0.22 -6.70 0.21
CA ASP A 203 0.49 -7.88 0.70
C ASP A 203 -0.14 -8.28 2.05
N CYS A 204 -0.28 -9.58 2.30
CA CYS A 204 -0.92 -10.11 3.50
C CYS A 204 0.09 -10.92 4.31
N ASN A 205 0.24 -10.55 5.57
CA ASN A 205 1.06 -11.26 6.54
C ASN A 205 0.14 -12.07 7.45
N VAL A 206 0.27 -13.40 7.47
CA VAL A 206 -0.56 -14.29 8.29
C VAL A 206 0.29 -15.20 9.18
N SER A 207 -0.18 -15.40 10.40
CA SER A 207 0.35 -16.37 11.36
C SER A 207 -0.81 -17.12 12.01
N VAL A 208 -0.63 -18.41 12.28
CA VAL A 208 -1.64 -19.24 12.93
C VAL A 208 -1.03 -19.85 14.19
N ARG A 209 -1.78 -19.79 15.30
CA ARG A 209 -1.37 -20.38 16.58
C ARG A 209 -2.51 -21.10 17.29
N PRO A 210 -2.25 -22.11 18.13
CA PRO A 210 -3.25 -22.66 19.03
C PRO A 210 -3.80 -21.58 19.97
N GLU A 211 -5.08 -21.65 20.31
CA GLU A 211 -5.78 -20.65 21.14
C GLU A 211 -5.16 -20.42 22.53
N HIS A 212 -4.51 -21.43 23.10
CA HIS A 212 -3.86 -21.35 24.42
C HIS A 212 -2.43 -20.77 24.38
N GLN A 213 -1.88 -20.52 23.20
CA GLN A 213 -0.53 -20.00 23.03
C GLN A 213 -0.56 -18.48 22.84
N THR A 214 0.26 -17.76 23.60
CA THR A 214 0.39 -16.30 23.48
C THR A 214 1.32 -15.91 22.33
N GLU A 215 2.40 -16.65 22.13
CA GLU A 215 3.38 -16.38 21.07
C GLU A 215 2.77 -16.56 19.68
N LEU A 216 3.09 -15.65 18.76
CA LEU A 216 2.70 -15.79 17.36
C LEU A 216 3.39 -17.01 16.75
N GLY A 217 2.65 -17.72 15.90
CA GLY A 217 3.21 -18.80 15.09
C GLY A 217 4.10 -18.28 13.95
N ALA A 218 4.53 -19.19 13.09
CA ALA A 218 5.32 -18.83 11.91
C ALA A 218 4.58 -17.81 11.03
N LYS A 219 5.28 -16.74 10.66
CA LYS A 219 4.78 -15.69 9.77
C LYS A 219 4.94 -16.12 8.31
N ILE A 220 3.86 -16.09 7.55
CA ILE A 220 3.83 -16.30 6.10
C ILE A 220 3.37 -15.00 5.46
N GLU A 221 4.04 -14.61 4.37
CA GLU A 221 3.70 -13.42 3.59
C GLU A 221 3.17 -13.84 2.21
N LEU A 222 1.97 -13.38 1.87
CA LEU A 222 1.33 -13.55 0.58
C LEU A 222 1.44 -12.23 -0.18
N LYS A 223 2.18 -12.22 -1.29
CA LYS A 223 2.41 -11.02 -2.11
C LYS A 223 1.57 -11.01 -3.38
N ASN A 224 1.44 -9.82 -3.98
CA ASN A 224 0.80 -9.61 -5.29
C ASN A 224 -0.71 -9.95 -5.33
N LEU A 225 -1.45 -9.63 -4.27
CA LEU A 225 -2.90 -9.85 -4.22
C LEU A 225 -3.62 -8.68 -4.90
N ASN A 226 -4.08 -8.92 -6.13
CA ASN A 226 -4.62 -7.89 -7.03
C ASN A 226 -6.15 -7.68 -6.94
N SER A 227 -6.83 -8.26 -5.94
CA SER A 227 -8.25 -7.99 -5.69
C SER A 227 -8.61 -8.25 -4.24
N ILE A 228 -9.59 -7.52 -3.70
CA ILE A 228 -10.09 -7.73 -2.32
C ILE A 228 -10.63 -9.16 -2.15
N SER A 229 -11.39 -9.67 -3.13
CA SER A 229 -11.83 -11.07 -3.14
C SER A 229 -10.70 -12.07 -3.30
N GLY A 230 -9.59 -11.67 -3.93
CA GLY A 230 -8.36 -12.46 -4.01
C GLY A 230 -7.69 -12.60 -2.65
N VAL A 231 -7.60 -11.50 -1.88
CA VAL A 231 -7.11 -11.49 -0.50
C VAL A 231 -7.93 -12.44 0.36
N ARG A 232 -9.27 -12.30 0.35
CA ARG A 232 -10.16 -13.16 1.14
C ARG A 232 -10.02 -14.65 0.82
N ARG A 233 -9.76 -15.01 -0.44
CA ARG A 233 -9.62 -16.43 -0.84
C ARG A 233 -8.24 -17.01 -0.53
N ALA A 234 -7.23 -16.16 -0.43
CA ALA A 234 -5.85 -16.58 -0.19
C ALA A 234 -5.57 -16.78 1.31
N LEU A 235 -6.25 -16.00 2.17
CA LEU A 235 -6.31 -16.16 3.62
C LEU A 235 -7.27 -17.28 4.01
#